data_AF-A0AAZ1XYA6-F1
#
_entry.id   AF-A0AAZ1XYA6-F1
#
_cell.length_a   1.000
_cell.length_b   1.000
_cell.length_c   1.000
_cell.angle_alpha   90.00
_cell.angle_beta   90.00
_cell.angle_gamma   90.00
#
_symmetry.space_group_name_H-M   'P 1'
#
loop_
_entity.id
_entity.type
_entity.pdbx_description
1 polymer ?
#
loop_
_entity_poly.entity_id
_entity_poly.type
_entity_poly.pdbx_seq_one_letter_code
_entity_poly.pdbx_strand_id
1 'polypeptide(L)'
;MDIAALHQGYSNNLYSPHYQLEALKQQNSKYQEELSLSKERSSSENQRIGILCKEIETVSNVESEGDTNFQKSTGALISDKDRELETLRNEIAVLRGENAMAKTLQSAVETLERDKAQLQSRVHSLEQRLMGAQALEEGDKELPPSGDAALEQLREEKEFAEGQINFLNSVIVDLQRKNEELKIKLKKLALSEFNGNDGTDGFDEGISKREKKATPRLFCDICDCFDLHDTEDCPTQAQSPDSVPHTTYHGNPAVERPYCDICEAFGHATESCNDDQTF
;
A
#
# COMPACT_ATOMS: atom_id res chain seq x y z
N MET A 1 -65.31 -60.36 76.98
CA MET A 1 -64.40 -59.60 76.11
C MET A 1 -64.75 -58.14 76.27
N ASP A 2 -63.82 -57.34 76.77
CA ASP A 2 -64.11 -56.00 77.29
C ASP A 2 -64.06 -54.96 76.15
N ILE A 3 -65.24 -54.64 75.61
CA ILE A 3 -65.43 -53.76 74.45
C ILE A 3 -64.92 -52.33 74.73
N ALA A 4 -64.90 -51.92 76.01
CA ALA A 4 -64.41 -50.61 76.43
C ALA A 4 -62.90 -50.43 76.22
N ALA A 5 -62.10 -51.48 76.48
CA ALA A 5 -60.64 -51.43 76.31
C ALA A 5 -60.23 -51.36 74.83
N LEU A 6 -60.97 -52.02 73.94
CA LEU A 6 -60.76 -51.90 72.49
C LEU A 6 -61.09 -50.48 72.00
N HIS A 7 -62.21 -49.90 72.41
CA HIS A 7 -62.60 -48.55 72.01
C HIS A 7 -61.60 -47.47 72.47
N GLN A 8 -61.02 -47.61 73.66
CA GLN A 8 -60.07 -46.63 74.19
C GLN A 8 -58.69 -46.71 73.52
N GLY A 9 -58.24 -47.92 73.15
CA GLY A 9 -57.03 -48.12 72.35
C GLY A 9 -57.17 -47.63 70.90
N TYR A 10 -58.33 -47.81 70.27
CA TYR A 10 -58.61 -47.32 68.91
C TYR A 10 -58.74 -45.80 68.84
N SER A 11 -59.42 -45.15 69.81
CA SER A 11 -59.54 -43.68 69.84
C SER A 11 -58.21 -42.96 70.08
N ASN A 12 -57.33 -43.51 70.91
CA ASN A 12 -56.00 -42.92 71.14
C ASN A 12 -55.03 -43.12 69.97
N ASN A 13 -55.23 -44.16 69.14
CA ASN A 13 -54.39 -44.44 67.98
C ASN A 13 -54.82 -43.65 66.71
N LEU A 14 -56.12 -43.32 66.56
CA LEU A 14 -56.61 -42.47 65.47
C LEU A 14 -56.23 -40.98 65.61
N TYR A 15 -55.98 -40.50 66.82
CA TYR A 15 -55.75 -39.08 67.10
C TYR A 15 -54.39 -38.57 66.59
N SER A 16 -53.36 -39.43 66.54
CA SER A 16 -52.01 -39.08 66.11
C SER A 16 -51.88 -38.90 64.57
N PRO A 17 -52.41 -39.82 63.73
CA PRO A 17 -52.46 -39.62 62.28
C PRO A 17 -53.31 -38.42 61.86
N HIS A 18 -54.40 -38.12 62.58
CA HIS A 18 -55.24 -36.95 62.30
C HIS A 18 -54.49 -35.63 62.51
N TYR A 19 -53.74 -35.50 63.61
CA TYR A 19 -52.94 -34.30 63.88
C TYR A 19 -51.82 -34.11 62.83
N GLN A 20 -51.18 -35.20 62.40
CA GLN A 20 -50.18 -35.18 61.33
C GLN A 20 -50.77 -34.73 59.98
N LEU A 21 -51.97 -35.22 59.63
CA LEU A 21 -52.66 -34.81 58.41
C LEU A 21 -53.00 -33.33 58.40
N GLU A 22 -53.47 -32.79 59.53
CA GLU A 22 -53.81 -31.37 59.65
C GLU A 22 -52.57 -30.47 59.58
N ALA A 23 -51.45 -30.90 60.20
CA ALA A 23 -50.16 -30.23 60.07
C ALA A 23 -49.66 -30.21 58.61
N LEU A 24 -49.78 -31.35 57.89
CA LEU A 24 -49.40 -31.45 56.48
C LEU A 24 -50.29 -30.58 55.57
N LYS A 25 -51.60 -30.46 55.86
CA LYS A 25 -52.49 -29.55 55.13
C LYS A 25 -52.08 -28.09 55.34
N GLN A 26 -51.80 -27.70 56.59
CA GLN A 26 -51.35 -26.35 56.89
C GLN A 26 -50.01 -26.03 56.20
N GLN A 27 -49.09 -26.99 56.19
CA GLN A 27 -47.81 -26.86 55.50
C GLN A 27 -47.98 -26.73 53.98
N ASN A 28 -48.86 -27.54 53.37
CA ASN A 28 -49.20 -27.43 51.95
C ASN A 28 -49.83 -26.07 51.60
N SER A 29 -50.71 -25.55 52.46
CA SER A 29 -51.29 -24.22 52.28
C SER A 29 -50.22 -23.13 52.27
N LYS A 30 -49.25 -23.20 53.20
CA LYS A 30 -48.11 -22.27 53.24
C LYS A 30 -47.25 -22.36 51.99
N TYR A 31 -46.92 -23.57 51.53
CA TYR A 31 -46.15 -23.74 50.29
C TYR A 31 -46.87 -23.23 49.04
N GLN A 32 -48.19 -23.35 48.97
CA GLN A 32 -48.97 -22.79 47.86
C GLN A 32 -48.91 -21.25 47.84
N GLU A 33 -49.01 -20.62 49.01
CA GLU A 33 -48.89 -19.16 49.14
C GLU A 33 -47.48 -18.67 48.78
N GLU A 34 -46.43 -19.31 49.32
CA GLU A 34 -45.04 -19.00 48.97
C GLU A 34 -44.76 -19.17 47.47
N LEU A 35 -45.30 -20.21 46.85
CA LEU A 35 -45.18 -20.43 45.40
C LEU A 35 -45.88 -19.33 44.61
N SER A 36 -47.06 -18.88 45.04
CA SER A 36 -47.78 -17.77 44.38
C SER A 36 -47.00 -16.47 44.48
N LEU A 37 -46.50 -16.13 45.67
CA LEU A 37 -45.68 -14.94 45.91
C LEU A 37 -44.37 -15.01 45.10
N SER A 38 -43.74 -16.18 45.02
CA SER A 38 -42.54 -16.39 44.21
C SER A 38 -42.79 -16.17 42.72
N LYS A 39 -43.93 -16.66 42.19
CA LYS A 39 -44.33 -16.44 40.79
C LYS A 39 -44.59 -14.98 40.48
N GLU A 40 -45.27 -14.26 41.36
CA GLU A 40 -45.53 -12.82 41.19
C GLU A 40 -44.23 -12.01 41.20
N ARG A 41 -43.32 -12.31 42.15
CA ARG A 41 -41.98 -11.70 42.18
C ARG A 41 -41.21 -11.98 40.89
N SER A 42 -41.21 -13.22 40.42
CA SER A 42 -40.53 -13.59 39.16
C SER A 42 -41.14 -12.87 37.95
N SER A 43 -42.46 -12.73 37.89
CA SER A 43 -43.12 -11.97 36.82
C SER A 43 -42.70 -10.49 36.83
N SER A 44 -42.66 -9.87 38.01
CA SER A 44 -42.24 -8.47 38.17
C SER A 44 -40.76 -8.28 37.80
N GLU A 45 -39.91 -9.22 38.21
CA GLU A 45 -38.48 -9.21 37.89
C GLU A 45 -38.23 -9.41 36.39
N ASN A 46 -38.97 -10.32 35.73
CA ASN A 46 -38.91 -10.50 34.29
C ASN A 46 -39.34 -9.23 33.53
N GLN A 47 -40.37 -8.53 34.01
CA GLN A 47 -40.77 -7.25 33.42
C GLN A 47 -39.67 -6.20 33.59
N ARG A 48 -39.03 -6.14 34.75
CA ARG A 48 -37.90 -5.23 35.02
C ARG A 48 -36.70 -5.55 34.12
N ILE A 49 -36.34 -6.82 33.98
CA ILE A 49 -35.28 -7.27 33.06
C ILE A 49 -35.63 -6.85 31.63
N GLY A 50 -36.87 -7.04 31.18
CA GLY A 50 -37.29 -6.63 29.84
C GLY A 50 -37.17 -5.13 29.57
N ILE A 51 -37.43 -4.28 30.57
CA ILE A 51 -37.22 -2.83 30.45
C ILE A 51 -35.72 -2.50 30.38
N LEU A 52 -34.91 -3.08 31.26
CA LEU A 52 -33.46 -2.87 31.29
C LEU A 52 -32.79 -3.34 29.99
N CYS A 53 -33.20 -4.48 29.42
CA CYS A 53 -32.68 -4.94 28.14
C CYS A 53 -32.94 -3.94 27.01
N LYS A 54 -34.15 -3.36 26.95
CA LYS A 54 -34.47 -2.31 25.97
C LYS A 54 -33.64 -1.06 26.19
N GLU A 55 -33.44 -0.65 27.44
CA GLU A 55 -32.63 0.51 27.77
C GLU A 55 -31.16 0.30 27.36
N ILE A 56 -30.59 -0.88 27.65
CA ILE A 56 -29.24 -1.26 27.22
C ILE A 56 -29.10 -1.25 25.70
N GLU A 57 -30.08 -1.81 24.97
CA GLU A 57 -30.09 -1.81 23.50
C GLU A 57 -30.14 -0.39 22.93
N THR A 58 -30.94 0.50 23.52
CA THR A 58 -30.99 1.90 23.08
C THR A 58 -29.68 2.65 23.34
N VAL A 59 -29.05 2.43 24.49
CA VAL A 59 -27.76 3.05 24.82
C VAL A 59 -26.67 2.54 23.87
N SER A 60 -26.62 1.22 23.65
CA SER A 60 -25.63 0.61 22.75
C SER A 60 -25.76 1.11 21.30
N ASN A 61 -26.98 1.29 20.81
CA ASN A 61 -27.21 1.85 19.47
C ASN A 61 -26.75 3.31 19.38
N VAL A 62 -27.06 4.13 20.39
CA VAL A 62 -26.62 5.54 20.42
C VAL A 62 -25.10 5.67 20.51
N GLU A 63 -24.44 4.82 21.29
CA GLU A 63 -22.97 4.77 21.36
C GLU A 63 -22.36 4.38 20.00
N SER A 64 -22.90 3.34 19.35
CA SER A 64 -22.43 2.91 18.03
C SER A 64 -22.64 3.96 16.93
N GLU A 65 -23.81 4.62 16.91
CA GLU A 65 -24.09 5.70 15.96
C GLU A 65 -23.22 6.94 16.21
N GLY A 66 -22.97 7.28 17.49
CA GLY A 66 -22.07 8.36 17.88
C GLY A 66 -20.63 8.12 17.43
N ASP A 67 -20.11 6.92 17.71
CA ASP A 67 -18.75 6.53 17.34
C ASP A 67 -18.57 6.50 15.83
N THR A 68 -19.49 5.86 15.10
CA THR A 68 -19.42 5.79 13.63
C THR A 68 -19.49 7.17 12.97
N ASN A 69 -20.36 8.06 13.45
CA ASN A 69 -20.47 9.42 12.92
C ASN A 69 -19.23 10.27 13.25
N PHE A 70 -18.69 10.15 14.47
CA PHE A 70 -17.44 10.81 14.85
C PHE A 70 -16.25 10.31 14.01
N GLN A 71 -16.14 8.99 13.82
CA GLN A 71 -15.09 8.36 13.01
C GLN A 71 -15.19 8.77 11.52
N LYS A 72 -16.41 8.90 10.99
CA LYS A 72 -16.64 9.38 9.63
C LYS A 72 -16.30 10.86 9.46
N SER A 73 -16.70 11.70 10.41
CA SER A 73 -16.41 13.14 10.41
C SER A 73 -14.90 13.41 10.51
N THR A 74 -14.22 12.71 11.43
CA THR A 74 -12.77 12.79 11.57
C THR A 74 -12.03 12.25 10.35
N GLY A 75 -12.48 11.12 9.78
CA GLY A 75 -11.91 10.58 8.54
C GLY A 75 -12.02 11.54 7.36
N ALA A 76 -13.18 12.19 7.19
CA ALA A 76 -13.36 13.22 6.16
C ALA A 76 -12.43 14.42 6.36
N LEU A 77 -12.33 14.92 7.60
CA LEU A 77 -11.44 16.04 7.93
C LEU A 77 -9.96 15.69 7.71
N ILE A 78 -9.54 14.47 8.05
CA ILE A 78 -8.17 13.98 7.79
C ILE A 78 -7.90 13.94 6.30
N SER A 79 -8.81 13.36 5.51
CA SER A 79 -8.68 13.29 4.05
C SER A 79 -8.58 14.68 3.40
N ASP A 80 -9.39 15.64 3.85
CA ASP A 80 -9.32 17.03 3.38
C ASP A 80 -7.97 17.67 3.71
N LYS A 81 -7.44 17.43 4.92
CA LYS A 81 -6.13 17.92 5.34
C LYS A 81 -4.99 17.27 4.56
N ASP A 82 -5.07 15.98 4.28
CA ASP A 82 -4.09 15.28 3.46
C ASP A 82 -4.07 15.83 2.02
N ARG A 83 -5.25 16.11 1.45
CA ARG A 83 -5.36 16.76 0.13
C ARG A 83 -4.73 18.16 0.14
N GLU A 84 -5.00 18.96 1.16
CA GLU A 84 -4.41 20.29 1.33
C GLU A 84 -2.88 20.21 1.44
N LEU A 85 -2.36 19.29 2.26
CA LEU A 85 -0.92 19.06 2.40
C LEU A 85 -0.27 18.65 1.07
N GLU A 86 -0.93 17.80 0.30
CA GLU A 86 -0.41 17.39 -1.00
C GLU A 86 -0.40 18.54 -2.01
N THR A 87 -1.42 19.41 -2.01
CA THR A 87 -1.41 20.61 -2.85
C THR A 87 -0.26 21.55 -2.48
N LEU A 88 -0.02 21.79 -1.18
CA LEU A 88 1.06 22.64 -0.70
C LEU A 88 2.45 22.04 -1.02
N ARG A 89 2.61 20.72 -0.91
CA ARG A 89 3.84 20.03 -1.31
C ARG A 89 4.16 20.23 -2.78
N ASN A 90 3.15 20.08 -3.64
CA ASN A 90 3.29 20.29 -5.08
C ASN A 90 3.66 21.74 -5.40
N GLU A 91 3.01 22.72 -4.75
CA GLU A 91 3.34 24.13 -4.91
C GLU A 91 4.78 24.44 -4.48
N ILE A 92 5.23 23.90 -3.34
CA ILE A 92 6.61 24.06 -2.87
C ILE A 92 7.60 23.45 -3.88
N ALA A 93 7.28 22.32 -4.49
CA ALA A 93 8.13 21.70 -5.50
C ALA A 93 8.27 22.59 -6.74
N VAL A 94 7.17 23.17 -7.22
CA VAL A 94 7.16 24.13 -8.35
C VAL A 94 7.97 25.37 -8.00
N LEU A 95 7.70 26.01 -6.86
CA LEU A 95 8.41 27.22 -6.42
C LEU A 95 9.92 26.98 -6.26
N ARG A 96 10.34 25.79 -5.81
CA ARG A 96 11.76 25.42 -5.76
C ARG A 96 12.38 25.30 -7.15
N GLY A 97 11.65 24.72 -8.11
CA GLY A 97 12.07 24.66 -9.51
C GLY A 97 12.22 26.06 -10.12
N GLU A 98 11.22 26.92 -9.93
CA GLU A 98 11.25 28.32 -10.37
C GLU A 98 12.40 29.10 -9.74
N ASN A 99 12.65 28.93 -8.43
CA ASN A 99 13.75 29.59 -7.74
C ASN A 99 15.11 29.15 -8.30
N ALA A 100 15.28 27.86 -8.61
CA ALA A 100 16.50 27.36 -9.24
C ALA A 100 16.70 27.98 -10.63
N MET A 101 15.64 28.04 -11.46
CA MET A 101 15.69 28.70 -12.77
C MET A 101 16.00 30.20 -12.65
N ALA A 102 15.39 30.90 -11.69
CA ALA A 102 15.65 32.31 -11.43
C ALA A 102 17.12 32.57 -11.06
N LYS A 103 17.73 31.70 -10.24
CA LYS A 103 19.16 31.77 -9.92
C LYS A 103 20.05 31.56 -11.14
N THR A 104 19.73 30.58 -11.99
CA THR A 104 20.46 30.37 -13.25
C THR A 104 20.37 31.58 -14.17
N LEU A 105 19.17 32.16 -14.32
CA LEU A 105 18.98 33.39 -15.10
C LEU A 105 19.75 34.56 -14.51
N GLN A 106 19.75 34.72 -13.18
CA GLN A 106 20.52 35.76 -12.51
C GLN A 106 22.02 35.62 -12.80
N SER A 107 22.60 34.42 -12.66
CA SER A 107 24.02 34.19 -12.98
C SER A 107 24.34 34.43 -14.46
N ALA A 108 23.40 34.13 -15.36
CA ALA A 108 23.55 34.43 -16.78
C ALA A 108 23.55 35.94 -17.04
N VAL A 109 22.64 36.70 -16.40
CA VAL A 109 22.59 38.17 -16.49
C VAL A 109 23.88 38.78 -15.96
N GLU A 110 24.37 38.37 -14.78
CA GLU A 110 25.65 38.85 -14.22
C GLU A 110 26.83 38.57 -15.16
N THR A 111 26.78 37.46 -15.90
CA THR A 111 27.80 37.12 -16.90
C THR A 111 27.72 38.02 -18.12
N LEU A 112 26.52 38.22 -18.67
CA LEU A 112 26.31 39.13 -19.79
C LEU A 112 26.65 40.59 -19.44
N GLU A 113 26.42 41.02 -18.20
CA GLU A 113 26.81 42.35 -17.73
C GLU A 113 28.34 42.52 -17.68
N ARG A 114 29.07 41.50 -17.24
CA ARG A 114 30.54 41.48 -17.29
C ARG A 114 31.06 41.51 -18.72
N ASP A 115 30.50 40.69 -19.59
CA ASP A 115 30.92 40.61 -21.00
C ASP A 115 30.64 41.93 -21.73
N LYS A 116 29.48 42.55 -21.45
CA LYS A 116 29.14 43.89 -21.96
C LYS A 116 30.17 44.93 -21.52
N ALA A 117 30.55 44.96 -20.24
CA ALA A 117 31.55 45.90 -19.75
C ALA A 117 32.93 45.69 -20.39
N GLN A 118 33.35 44.43 -20.59
CA GLN A 118 34.60 44.09 -21.28
C GLN A 118 34.58 44.53 -22.74
N LEU A 119 33.48 44.28 -23.47
CA LEU A 119 33.32 44.70 -24.85
C LEU A 119 33.31 46.22 -24.98
N GLN A 120 32.62 46.93 -24.08
CA GLN A 120 32.62 48.38 -24.04
C GLN A 120 34.03 48.96 -23.84
N SER A 121 34.84 48.36 -22.95
CA SER A 121 36.24 48.75 -22.76
C SER A 121 37.10 48.51 -24.02
N ARG A 122 36.94 47.36 -24.69
CA ARG A 122 37.64 47.06 -25.95
C ARG A 122 37.24 48.04 -27.06
N VAL A 123 35.96 48.33 -27.21
CA VAL A 123 35.47 49.31 -28.19
C VAL A 123 36.08 50.68 -27.91
N HIS A 124 36.04 51.14 -26.64
CA HIS A 124 36.63 52.42 -26.27
C HIS A 124 38.14 52.50 -26.57
N SER A 125 38.88 51.43 -26.29
CA SER A 125 40.32 51.33 -26.61
C SER A 125 40.58 51.36 -28.12
N LEU A 126 39.75 50.66 -28.91
CA LEU A 126 39.84 50.67 -30.37
C LEU A 126 39.50 52.05 -30.95
N GLU A 127 38.45 52.70 -30.47
CA GLU A 127 38.07 54.06 -30.86
C GLU A 127 39.20 55.05 -30.57
N GLN A 128 39.83 54.95 -29.39
CA GLN A 128 40.95 55.82 -29.02
C GLN A 128 42.18 55.61 -29.91
N ARG A 129 42.50 54.35 -30.25
CA ARG A 129 43.57 54.02 -31.20
C ARG A 129 43.28 54.53 -32.61
N LEU A 130 42.03 54.45 -33.06
CA LEU A 130 41.62 54.85 -34.40
C LEU A 130 41.64 56.38 -34.55
N MET A 131 41.17 57.10 -33.53
CA MET A 131 41.34 58.56 -33.44
C MET A 131 42.82 58.97 -33.37
N GLY A 132 43.65 58.23 -32.62
CA GLY A 132 45.09 58.45 -32.56
C GLY A 132 45.80 58.24 -33.90
N ALA A 133 45.44 57.19 -34.64
CA ALA A 133 45.98 56.92 -35.97
C ALA A 133 45.54 57.97 -37.01
N GLN A 134 44.29 58.42 -36.96
CA GLN A 134 43.79 59.49 -37.82
C GLN A 134 44.47 60.84 -37.56
N ALA A 135 44.91 61.11 -36.32
CA ALA A 135 45.69 62.30 -35.99
C ALA A 135 47.16 62.24 -36.49
N LEU A 136 47.65 61.06 -36.86
CA LEU A 136 48.99 60.83 -37.42
C LEU A 136 48.98 60.75 -38.96
N GLU A 137 47.87 60.37 -39.59
CA GLU A 137 47.76 60.20 -41.05
C GLU A 137 47.58 61.50 -41.87
N GLU A 138 47.55 62.70 -41.27
CA GLU A 138 47.74 63.95 -42.03
C GLU A 138 49.20 64.19 -42.46
N GLY A 139 50.13 63.32 -42.02
CA GLY A 139 51.54 63.38 -42.38
C GLY A 139 52.09 62.03 -42.84
N ASP A 140 52.28 61.92 -44.15
CA ASP A 140 53.24 61.04 -44.82
C ASP A 140 52.79 59.63 -45.24
N LYS A 141 52.98 59.38 -46.54
CA LYS A 141 52.90 58.07 -47.18
C LYS A 141 54.11 57.27 -46.71
N GLU A 142 53.90 56.00 -46.36
CA GLU A 142 54.67 54.83 -46.80
C GLU A 142 54.27 53.62 -45.93
N LEU A 143 53.78 52.57 -46.59
CA LEU A 143 53.43 51.28 -46.00
C LEU A 143 54.69 50.51 -45.60
N PRO A 144 54.81 49.98 -44.37
CA PRO A 144 55.73 48.89 -44.06
C PRO A 144 54.97 47.54 -43.95
N PRO A 145 55.65 46.40 -44.18
CA PRO A 145 55.06 45.07 -44.19
C PRO A 145 54.84 44.57 -42.75
N SER A 146 53.79 45.04 -42.08
CA SER A 146 53.48 44.63 -40.70
C SER A 146 52.44 43.49 -40.60
N GLY A 147 51.88 43.04 -41.73
CA GLY A 147 50.83 42.02 -41.76
C GLY A 147 51.32 40.59 -41.50
N ASP A 148 52.60 40.30 -41.72
CA ASP A 148 53.14 38.93 -41.76
C ASP A 148 53.18 38.28 -40.36
N ALA A 149 53.62 39.02 -39.34
CA ALA A 149 53.67 38.52 -37.96
C ALA A 149 52.29 38.27 -37.34
N ALA A 150 51.30 39.11 -37.68
CA ALA A 150 49.92 38.94 -37.22
C ALA A 150 49.24 37.75 -37.91
N LEU A 151 49.55 37.51 -39.19
CA LEU A 151 49.07 36.34 -39.91
C LEU A 151 49.69 35.05 -39.39
N GLU A 152 50.97 35.07 -39.01
CA GLU A 152 51.63 33.90 -38.45
C GLU A 152 51.11 33.57 -37.03
N GLN A 153 50.87 34.58 -36.20
CA GLN A 153 50.23 34.38 -34.90
C GLN A 153 48.82 33.76 -35.04
N LEU A 154 48.02 34.25 -36.00
CA LEU A 154 46.70 33.67 -36.28
C LEU A 154 46.79 32.23 -36.83
N ARG A 155 47.85 31.89 -37.56
CA ARG A 155 48.12 30.53 -38.02
C ARG A 155 48.44 29.60 -36.85
N GLU A 156 49.32 30.02 -35.94
CA GLU A 156 49.68 29.24 -34.75
C GLU A 156 48.48 29.05 -33.81
N GLU A 157 47.68 30.09 -33.57
CA GLU A 157 46.46 30.01 -32.75
C GLU A 157 45.42 29.08 -33.39
N LYS A 158 45.31 29.11 -34.73
CA LYS A 158 44.45 28.18 -35.48
C LYS A 158 44.93 26.73 -35.34
N GLU A 159 46.22 26.46 -35.54
CA GLU A 159 46.78 25.11 -35.40
C GLU A 159 46.62 24.58 -33.97
N PHE A 160 46.79 25.44 -32.97
CA PHE A 160 46.55 25.10 -31.58
C PHE A 160 45.08 24.76 -31.29
N ALA A 161 44.14 25.57 -31.81
CA ALA A 161 42.71 25.30 -31.67
C ALA A 161 42.29 24.02 -32.41
N GLU A 162 42.81 23.79 -33.61
CA GLU A 162 42.61 22.54 -34.37
C GLU A 162 43.16 21.33 -33.60
N GLY A 163 44.31 21.47 -32.93
CA GLY A 163 44.86 20.45 -32.04
C GLY A 163 43.94 20.11 -30.87
N GLN A 164 43.38 21.12 -30.20
CA GLN A 164 42.41 20.91 -29.12
C GLN A 164 41.13 20.25 -29.61
N ILE A 165 40.62 20.66 -30.78
CA ILE A 165 39.44 20.05 -31.41
C ILE A 165 39.72 18.57 -31.72
N ASN A 166 40.89 18.26 -32.29
CA ASN A 166 41.26 16.88 -32.61
C ASN A 166 41.39 16.02 -31.34
N PHE A 167 41.98 16.56 -30.27
CA PHE A 167 42.05 15.88 -28.98
C PHE A 167 40.66 15.61 -28.40
N LEU A 168 39.79 16.62 -28.37
CA LEU A 168 38.42 16.46 -27.88
C LEU A 168 37.64 15.45 -28.73
N ASN A 169 37.78 15.48 -30.05
CA ASN A 169 37.17 14.49 -30.93
C ASN A 169 37.64 13.07 -30.62
N SER A 170 38.94 12.87 -30.34
CA SER A 170 39.47 11.57 -29.88
C SER A 170 38.82 11.12 -28.57
N VAL A 171 38.72 12.01 -27.59
CA VAL A 171 38.09 11.70 -26.28
C VAL A 171 36.59 11.40 -26.44
N ILE A 172 35.89 12.15 -27.29
CA ILE A 172 34.48 11.94 -27.59
C ILE A 172 34.27 10.56 -28.21
N VAL A 173 35.09 10.18 -29.20
CA VAL A 173 35.00 8.86 -29.84
C VAL A 173 35.25 7.74 -28.82
N ASP A 174 36.24 7.89 -27.95
CA ASP A 174 36.54 6.90 -26.90
C ASP A 174 35.41 6.78 -25.86
N LEU A 175 34.82 7.90 -25.45
CA LEU A 175 33.67 7.91 -24.53
C LEU A 175 32.42 7.33 -25.17
N GLN A 176 32.16 7.64 -26.44
CA GLN A 176 31.04 7.07 -27.19
C GLN A 176 31.20 5.56 -27.33
N ARG A 177 32.41 5.06 -27.64
CA ARG A 177 32.71 3.63 -27.67
C ARG A 177 32.46 2.97 -26.32
N LYS A 178 32.97 3.55 -25.23
CA LYS A 178 32.73 3.04 -23.87
C LYS A 178 31.25 3.04 -23.50
N ASN A 179 30.50 4.08 -23.86
CA ASN A 179 29.06 4.12 -23.63
C ASN A 179 28.34 3.01 -24.39
N GLU A 180 28.70 2.75 -25.65
CA GLU A 180 28.10 1.65 -26.42
C GLU A 180 28.48 0.28 -25.84
N GLU A 181 29.75 0.09 -25.43
CA GLU A 181 30.17 -1.13 -24.73
C GLU A 181 29.39 -1.37 -23.43
N LEU A 182 29.17 -0.32 -22.63
CA LEU A 182 28.37 -0.40 -21.41
C LEU A 182 26.90 -0.71 -21.72
N LYS A 183 26.34 -0.11 -22.78
CA LYS A 183 24.98 -0.38 -23.24
C LYS A 183 24.82 -1.84 -23.71
N ILE A 184 25.81 -2.39 -24.41
CA ILE A 184 25.83 -3.80 -24.79
C ILE A 184 25.91 -4.70 -23.54
N LYS A 185 26.76 -4.37 -22.57
CA LYS A 185 26.85 -5.13 -21.30
C LYS A 185 25.54 -5.11 -20.53
N LEU A 186 24.86 -3.97 -20.44
CA LEU A 186 23.54 -3.85 -19.82
C LEU A 186 22.49 -4.72 -20.52
N LYS A 187 22.44 -4.67 -21.86
CA LYS A 187 21.56 -5.55 -22.64
C LYS A 187 21.87 -7.02 -22.39
N LYS A 188 23.16 -7.40 -22.34
CA LYS A 188 23.58 -8.78 -22.06
C LYS A 188 23.17 -9.24 -20.66
N LEU A 189 23.30 -8.38 -19.65
CA LEU A 189 22.85 -8.67 -18.28
C LEU A 189 21.32 -8.81 -18.23
N ALA A 190 20.57 -7.90 -18.86
CA ALA A 190 19.11 -8.00 -18.93
C ALA A 190 18.63 -9.27 -19.65
N LEU A 191 19.31 -9.66 -20.74
CA LEU A 191 19.02 -10.92 -21.43
C LEU A 191 19.43 -12.15 -20.60
N SER A 192 20.50 -12.05 -19.81
CA SER A 192 20.92 -13.11 -18.89
C SER A 192 19.98 -13.27 -17.70
N GLU A 193 19.19 -12.25 -17.33
CA GLU A 193 18.14 -12.36 -16.30
C GLU A 193 16.87 -13.06 -16.83
N PHE A 194 16.64 -13.04 -18.14
CA PHE A 194 15.52 -13.74 -18.79
C PHE A 194 15.88 -15.13 -19.33
N ASN A 195 17.14 -15.36 -19.69
CA ASN A 195 17.60 -16.67 -20.16
C ASN A 195 18.00 -17.54 -18.96
N GLY A 196 16.99 -18.03 -18.23
CA GLY A 196 17.16 -19.06 -17.19
C GLY A 196 17.93 -20.25 -17.76
N ASN A 197 19.10 -20.53 -17.21
CA ASN A 197 19.89 -21.69 -17.59
C ASN A 197 19.23 -22.97 -17.05
N ASP A 198 18.51 -23.66 -17.93
CA ASP A 198 18.44 -25.11 -17.96
C ASP A 198 19.81 -25.64 -18.45
N GLY A 199 20.37 -26.63 -17.73
CA GLY A 199 21.46 -27.47 -18.22
C GLY A 199 22.89 -27.10 -17.84
N THR A 200 23.43 -27.90 -16.91
CA THR A 200 24.76 -28.55 -16.94
C THR A 200 26.08 -27.76 -16.90
N ASP A 201 26.79 -28.01 -15.79
CA ASP A 201 28.23 -28.28 -15.61
C ASP A 201 29.32 -27.26 -15.97
N GLY A 202 30.08 -26.91 -14.93
CA GLY A 202 31.54 -26.97 -14.97
C GLY A 202 32.28 -25.63 -15.07
N PHE A 203 33.22 -25.46 -14.13
CA PHE A 203 34.33 -24.49 -14.05
C PHE A 203 34.14 -23.23 -13.21
N ASP A 204 34.55 -23.39 -11.94
CA ASP A 204 35.70 -22.74 -11.28
C ASP A 204 35.94 -21.23 -11.42
N GLU A 205 36.41 -20.70 -10.27
CA GLU A 205 37.07 -19.42 -10.03
C GLU A 205 36.21 -18.18 -9.71
N GLY A 206 36.31 -17.75 -8.44
CA GLY A 206 36.40 -16.33 -8.12
C GLY A 206 35.14 -15.58 -7.70
N ILE A 207 34.86 -15.60 -6.39
CA ILE A 207 34.40 -14.47 -5.57
C ILE A 207 33.26 -13.60 -6.13
N SER A 208 32.04 -13.78 -5.58
CA SER A 208 31.29 -12.75 -4.85
C SER A 208 29.87 -13.24 -4.56
N LYS A 209 29.45 -13.13 -3.29
CA LYS A 209 28.11 -13.46 -2.77
C LYS A 209 27.02 -12.89 -3.69
N ARG A 210 26.36 -13.74 -4.49
CA ARG A 210 25.06 -13.42 -5.06
C ARG A 210 24.02 -13.71 -3.98
N GLU A 211 23.33 -12.66 -3.54
CA GLU A 211 22.09 -12.77 -2.78
C GLU A 211 21.14 -13.68 -3.57
N LYS A 212 20.91 -14.88 -3.04
CA LYS A 212 19.87 -15.76 -3.55
C LYS A 212 18.57 -14.99 -3.31
N LYS A 213 17.88 -14.61 -4.39
CA LYS A 213 16.53 -14.05 -4.34
C LYS A 213 15.72 -14.95 -3.40
N ALA A 214 15.35 -14.42 -2.23
CA ALA A 214 14.62 -15.20 -1.24
C ALA A 214 13.33 -15.70 -1.89
N THR A 215 13.06 -16.99 -1.77
CA THR A 215 11.79 -17.57 -2.21
C THR A 215 10.64 -16.82 -1.54
N PRO A 216 9.55 -16.49 -2.26
CA PRO A 216 8.38 -15.85 -1.67
C PRO A 216 7.98 -16.58 -0.38
N ARG A 217 7.81 -15.84 0.72
CA ARG A 217 7.39 -16.42 2.00
C ARG A 217 5.95 -16.88 1.89
N LEU A 218 5.70 -18.12 2.28
CA LEU A 218 4.35 -18.68 2.37
C LEU A 218 3.67 -18.02 3.57
N PHE A 219 2.44 -17.54 3.41
CA PHE A 219 1.67 -16.93 4.50
C PHE A 219 0.24 -17.40 4.37
N CYS A 220 -0.27 -18.02 5.42
CA CYS A 220 -1.66 -18.42 5.49
C CYS A 220 -2.45 -17.36 6.26
N ASP A 221 -3.34 -16.67 5.55
CA ASP A 221 -4.25 -15.64 6.06
C ASP A 221 -5.40 -16.20 6.92
N ILE A 222 -5.61 -17.52 6.92
CA ILE A 222 -6.62 -18.19 7.76
C ILE A 222 -6.13 -18.38 9.21
N CYS A 223 -4.85 -18.75 9.39
CA CYS A 223 -4.23 -19.00 10.71
C CYS A 223 -3.27 -17.90 11.17
N ASP A 224 -3.03 -16.87 10.35
CA ASP A 224 -2.00 -15.84 10.53
C ASP A 224 -0.59 -16.42 10.79
N CYS A 225 -0.25 -17.52 10.12
CA CYS A 225 0.99 -18.24 10.33
C CYS A 225 1.91 -18.19 9.09
N PHE A 226 3.18 -17.81 9.31
CA PHE A 226 4.19 -17.66 8.26
C PHE A 226 4.99 -18.96 8.05
N ASP A 227 5.34 -19.23 6.80
CA ASP A 227 6.28 -20.24 6.31
C ASP A 227 5.93 -21.71 6.63
N LEU A 228 4.75 -21.98 7.18
CA LEU A 228 4.31 -23.35 7.51
C LEU A 228 3.52 -23.99 6.37
N HIS A 229 2.47 -23.31 5.91
CA HIS A 229 1.61 -23.71 4.81
C HIS A 229 1.11 -22.45 4.10
N ASP A 230 0.69 -22.59 2.85
CA ASP A 230 -0.07 -21.55 2.15
C ASP A 230 -1.55 -21.63 2.56
N THR A 231 -2.34 -20.59 2.27
CA THR A 231 -3.76 -20.53 2.59
C THR A 231 -4.52 -21.81 2.18
N GLU A 232 -4.23 -22.39 1.00
CA GLU A 232 -4.91 -23.57 0.47
C GLU A 232 -4.66 -24.88 1.26
N ASP A 233 -3.57 -24.95 2.03
CA ASP A 233 -3.16 -26.14 2.79
C ASP A 233 -3.49 -26.01 4.29
N CYS A 234 -4.34 -25.05 4.65
CA CYS A 234 -4.61 -24.73 6.04
C CYS A 234 -5.37 -25.87 6.76
N PRO A 235 -4.84 -26.46 7.84
CA PRO A 235 -5.50 -27.55 8.55
C PRO A 235 -6.84 -27.15 9.18
N THR A 236 -7.01 -25.86 9.50
CA THR A 236 -8.29 -25.29 9.96
C THR A 236 -9.36 -25.24 8.86
N GLN A 237 -8.95 -25.40 7.60
CA GLN A 237 -9.81 -25.56 6.45
C GLN A 237 -10.25 -27.02 6.25
N ALA A 238 -9.85 -27.94 7.14
CA ALA A 238 -10.25 -29.35 7.10
C ALA A 238 -11.77 -29.47 7.03
N GLN A 239 -12.20 -29.98 5.87
CA GLN A 239 -13.57 -30.27 5.51
C GLN A 239 -14.25 -31.17 6.55
N SER A 240 -15.48 -30.82 6.95
CA SER A 240 -16.36 -31.79 7.58
C SER A 240 -16.58 -32.96 6.60
N PRO A 241 -16.71 -34.21 7.08
CA PRO A 241 -16.81 -35.39 6.21
C PRO A 241 -18.03 -35.41 5.27
N ASP A 242 -18.93 -34.42 5.38
CA ASP A 242 -20.14 -34.24 4.57
C ASP A 242 -20.02 -33.13 3.51
N SER A 243 -18.86 -32.47 3.38
CA SER A 243 -18.70 -31.41 2.38
C SER A 243 -18.25 -31.95 1.02
N VAL A 244 -18.94 -31.48 -0.02
CA VAL A 244 -18.70 -31.84 -1.42
C VAL A 244 -17.22 -31.57 -1.76
N PRO A 245 -16.51 -32.50 -2.42
CA PRO A 245 -15.09 -32.33 -2.73
C PRO A 245 -14.86 -31.02 -3.48
N HIS A 246 -13.88 -30.24 -3.01
CA HIS A 246 -13.45 -29.03 -3.71
C HIS A 246 -12.99 -29.40 -5.12
N THR A 247 -13.36 -28.58 -6.10
CA THR A 247 -13.09 -28.90 -7.50
C THR A 247 -11.60 -28.78 -7.78
N THR A 248 -10.93 -29.90 -8.02
CA THR A 248 -9.50 -30.01 -8.39
C THR A 248 -9.20 -29.52 -9.82
N TYR A 249 -10.00 -28.57 -10.32
CA TYR A 249 -9.89 -28.07 -11.67
C TYR A 249 -8.73 -27.07 -11.77
N HIS A 250 -7.55 -27.56 -12.16
CA HIS A 250 -6.42 -26.73 -12.58
C HIS A 250 -6.66 -26.19 -13.99
N GLY A 251 -7.61 -25.25 -14.11
CA GLY A 251 -7.97 -24.63 -15.39
C GLY A 251 -6.85 -23.79 -15.99
N ASN A 252 -6.78 -23.75 -17.32
CA ASN A 252 -5.95 -22.77 -18.03
C ASN A 252 -6.51 -21.36 -17.77
N PRO A 253 -5.72 -20.39 -17.26
CA PRO A 253 -6.18 -19.02 -17.00
C PRO A 253 -6.76 -18.30 -18.22
N ALA A 254 -6.42 -18.74 -19.43
CA ALA A 254 -6.92 -18.18 -20.69
C ALA A 254 -8.32 -18.67 -21.10
N VAL A 255 -8.90 -19.64 -20.38
CA VAL A 255 -10.20 -20.24 -20.73
C VAL A 255 -11.17 -20.06 -19.58
N GLU A 256 -12.23 -19.29 -19.83
CA GLU A 256 -13.30 -19.06 -18.86
C GLU A 256 -14.02 -20.37 -18.54
N ARG A 257 -14.19 -20.65 -17.24
CA ARG A 257 -14.78 -21.90 -16.76
C ARG A 257 -16.28 -21.89 -17.08
N PRO A 258 -16.82 -22.94 -17.74
CA PRO A 258 -18.25 -23.03 -18.00
C PRO A 258 -19.05 -23.01 -16.68
N TYR A 259 -19.91 -22.00 -16.55
CA TYR A 259 -20.83 -21.80 -15.43
C TYR A 259 -22.26 -21.80 -15.95
N CYS A 260 -23.16 -22.41 -15.19
CA CYS A 260 -24.58 -22.44 -15.48
C CYS A 260 -25.32 -21.52 -14.51
N ASP A 261 -25.95 -20.48 -15.03
CA ASP A 261 -26.73 -19.53 -14.25
C ASP A 261 -28.10 -20.09 -13.83
N ILE A 262 -28.54 -21.22 -14.41
CA ILE A 262 -29.84 -21.84 -14.08
C ILE A 262 -29.74 -22.68 -12.81
N CYS A 263 -28.72 -23.53 -12.69
CA CYS A 263 -28.52 -24.39 -11.52
C CYS A 263 -27.37 -23.93 -10.61
N GLU A 264 -26.81 -22.74 -10.88
CA GLU A 264 -25.69 -22.11 -10.15
C GLU A 264 -24.47 -23.02 -9.97
N ALA A 265 -24.22 -23.92 -10.92
CA ALA A 265 -23.15 -24.90 -10.84
C ALA A 265 -22.13 -24.74 -11.96
N PHE A 266 -20.85 -24.95 -11.63
CA PHE A 266 -19.78 -25.03 -12.61
C PHE A 266 -19.72 -26.41 -13.26
N GLY A 267 -19.46 -26.47 -14.57
CA GLY A 267 -19.23 -27.73 -15.30
C GLY A 267 -20.00 -27.88 -16.62
N HIS A 268 -20.95 -26.97 -16.89
CA HIS A 268 -21.62 -26.82 -18.18
C HIS A 268 -22.03 -25.35 -18.36
N ALA A 269 -22.28 -24.93 -19.59
CA ALA A 269 -22.84 -23.61 -19.85
C ALA A 269 -24.37 -23.64 -19.65
N THR A 270 -24.95 -22.49 -19.33
CA THR A 270 -26.40 -22.29 -19.11
C THR A 270 -27.26 -22.90 -20.23
N GLU A 271 -26.80 -22.83 -21.48
CA GLU A 271 -27.46 -23.37 -22.67
C GLU A 271 -27.56 -24.90 -22.75
N SER A 272 -26.78 -25.62 -21.95
CA SER A 272 -26.77 -27.10 -21.88
C SER A 272 -27.37 -27.63 -20.58
N CYS A 273 -28.04 -26.78 -19.81
CA CYS A 273 -28.64 -27.15 -18.53
C CYS A 273 -29.94 -27.91 -18.73
N ASN A 274 -30.05 -29.08 -18.10
CA ASN A 274 -31.26 -29.91 -18.12
C ASN A 274 -32.00 -29.73 -16.78
N ASP A 275 -32.70 -28.60 -16.63
CA ASP A 275 -33.35 -28.14 -15.38
C ASP A 275 -34.73 -28.78 -15.11
N ASP A 276 -34.91 -30.05 -15.50
CA ASP A 276 -36.16 -30.79 -15.29
C ASP A 276 -36.23 -31.46 -13.90
N GLN A 277 -35.86 -30.73 -12.83
CA GLN A 277 -36.08 -31.18 -11.45
C GLN A 277 -36.65 -30.06 -10.58
N THR A 278 -37.97 -29.92 -10.63
CA THR A 278 -38.76 -29.30 -9.56
C THR A 278 -38.74 -30.23 -8.34
N PHE A 279 -38.20 -29.76 -7.21
CA PHE A 279 -38.61 -30.16 -5.86
C PHE A 279 -38.50 -28.98 -4.90
#